data_AF-A0A1J3DXN9-F1
#
_entry.id   AF-A0A1J3DXN9-F1
#
_cell.length_a   1.000
_cell.length_b   1.000
_cell.length_c   1.000
_cell.angle_alpha   90.00
_cell.angle_beta   90.00
_cell.angle_gamma   90.00
#
_symmetry.space_group_name_H-M   'P 1'
#
loop_
_entity.id
_entity.type
_entity.pdbx_description
1 polymer ?
#
loop_
_entity_poly.entity_id
_entity_poly.type
_entity_poly.pdbx_seq_one_letter_code
_entity_poly.pdbx_strand_id
1 'polypeptide(L)'
;SNFIKKIGYNPKSVPFVPISGWTGDNMLERSENMPWWKGPTLLEALDGVTPPIRPVDKPLRIPLQDVYKIGGIGTVPVGRVETGILKPGAIVTFAPVGLTT
;
A
#
# COMPACT_ATOMS: atom_id res chain seq x y z
N SER A 1 -14.60 13.84 -12.40
CA SER A 1 -14.83 13.83 -10.94
C SER A 1 -16.17 13.21 -10.52
N ASN A 2 -17.26 13.31 -11.31
CA ASN A 2 -18.58 12.80 -10.92
C ASN A 2 -18.62 11.30 -10.55
N PHE A 3 -17.87 10.46 -11.24
CA PHE A 3 -17.82 9.01 -10.97
C PHE A 3 -17.23 8.69 -9.59
N ILE A 4 -16.04 9.20 -9.29
CA ILE A 4 -15.38 8.94 -7.99
C ILE A 4 -16.17 9.52 -6.81
N LYS A 5 -16.89 10.63 -7.02
CA LYS A 5 -17.79 11.21 -6.02
C LYS A 5 -18.96 10.27 -5.70
N LYS A 6 -19.53 9.60 -6.71
CA LYS A 6 -20.58 8.60 -6.51
C LYS A 6 -20.09 7.38 -5.73
N ILE A 7 -18.81 7.03 -5.86
CA ILE A 7 -18.18 5.90 -5.14
C ILE A 7 -17.84 6.29 -3.68
N GLY A 8 -17.88 7.58 -3.34
CA GLY A 8 -17.65 8.08 -1.99
C GLY A 8 -16.28 8.72 -1.76
N TYR A 9 -15.43 8.83 -2.79
CA TYR A 9 -14.18 9.57 -2.70
C TYR A 9 -14.41 11.07 -2.78
N ASN A 10 -13.67 11.85 -1.98
CA ASN A 10 -13.63 13.29 -2.10
C ASN A 10 -12.80 13.70 -3.33
N PRO A 11 -13.38 14.29 -4.40
CA PRO A 11 -12.62 14.62 -5.59
C PRO A 11 -11.52 15.65 -5.37
N LYS A 12 -11.58 16.44 -4.28
CA LYS A 12 -10.55 17.43 -3.94
C LYS A 12 -9.28 16.80 -3.40
N SER A 13 -9.35 15.59 -2.84
CA SER A 13 -8.17 14.87 -2.31
C SER A 13 -7.57 13.89 -3.32
N VAL A 14 -8.06 13.88 -4.56
CA VAL A 14 -7.60 12.96 -5.61
C VAL A 14 -6.87 13.79 -6.68
N PRO A 15 -5.54 13.65 -6.82
CA PRO A 15 -4.82 14.30 -7.91
C PRO A 15 -5.22 13.67 -9.25
N PHE A 16 -5.44 14.51 -10.26
CA PHE A 16 -5.69 14.08 -11.63
C PHE A 16 -4.51 14.54 -12.48
N VAL A 17 -3.67 13.60 -12.94
CA VAL A 17 -2.49 13.91 -13.76
C VAL A 17 -2.71 13.34 -15.17
N PRO A 18 -2.68 14.17 -16.23
CA PRO A 18 -2.71 13.67 -17.60
C PRO A 18 -1.34 13.06 -17.93
N ILE A 19 -1.29 11.77 -18.25
CA ILE A 19 -0.06 11.03 -18.50
C ILE A 19 -0.12 10.27 -19.83
N SER A 20 1.05 9.90 -20.34
CA SER A 20 1.21 8.81 -21.30
C SER A 20 2.22 7.82 -20.75
N GLY A 21 1.77 6.61 -20.39
CA GLY A 21 2.66 5.57 -19.89
C GLY A 21 3.59 4.99 -20.98
N TRP A 22 3.26 5.17 -22.26
CA TRP A 22 4.05 4.66 -23.38
C TRP A 22 5.23 5.58 -23.72
N THR A 23 4.98 6.89 -23.77
CA THR A 23 5.98 7.91 -24.13
C THR A 23 6.63 8.56 -22.91
N GLY A 24 6.10 8.34 -21.71
CA GLY A 24 6.64 8.86 -20.45
C GLY A 24 6.13 10.25 -20.06
N ASP A 25 5.17 10.82 -20.79
CA ASP A 25 4.67 12.17 -20.54
C ASP A 25 4.10 12.33 -19.12
N ASN A 26 4.59 13.31 -18.38
CA ASN A 26 4.21 13.63 -17.00
C ASN A 26 4.37 12.45 -16.02
N MET A 27 5.17 11.44 -16.33
CA MET A 27 5.44 10.31 -15.42
C MET A 27 6.44 10.71 -14.33
N LEU A 28 7.64 11.09 -14.75
CA LEU A 28 8.74 11.53 -13.89
C LEU A 28 9.00 13.02 -14.10
N GLU A 29 9.12 13.41 -15.37
CA GLU A 29 9.38 14.76 -15.84
C GLU A 29 8.14 15.35 -16.53
N ARG A 30 8.08 16.68 -16.59
CA ARG A 30 6.96 17.38 -17.20
C ARG A 30 7.02 17.29 -18.72
N SER A 31 5.90 16.98 -19.34
CA SER A 31 5.77 16.85 -20.78
C SER A 31 5.75 18.21 -21.48
N GLU A 32 6.50 18.30 -22.59
CA GLU A 32 6.43 19.44 -23.53
C GLU A 32 5.18 19.38 -24.43
N ASN A 33 4.57 18.19 -24.59
CA ASN A 33 3.37 17.97 -25.42
C ASN A 33 2.10 18.56 -24.80
N MET A 34 2.14 18.95 -23.52
CA MET A 34 1.00 19.46 -22.77
C MET A 34 1.31 20.83 -22.14
N PRO A 35 1.54 21.90 -22.93
CA PRO A 35 1.92 23.21 -22.40
C PRO A 35 0.83 23.85 -21.52
N TRP A 36 -0.42 23.40 -21.64
CA TRP A 36 -1.54 23.84 -20.81
C TRP A 36 -1.51 23.24 -19.39
N TRP A 37 -0.85 22.10 -19.19
CA TRP A 37 -0.77 21.43 -17.89
C TRP A 37 0.26 22.12 -17.02
N LYS A 38 -0.15 22.61 -15.84
CA LYS A 38 0.71 23.27 -14.84
C LYS A 38 0.75 22.54 -13.49
N GLY A 39 0.14 21.36 -13.42
CA GLY A 39 0.12 20.55 -12.20
C GLY A 39 1.35 19.64 -12.07
N PRO A 40 1.34 18.75 -11.07
CA PRO A 40 2.45 17.85 -10.79
C PRO A 40 2.62 16.75 -11.84
N THR A 41 3.79 16.11 -11.87
CA THR A 41 3.99 14.81 -12.52
C THR A 41 3.38 13.69 -11.68
N LEU A 42 3.34 12.47 -12.21
CA LEU A 42 2.83 11.30 -11.47
C LEU A 42 3.68 11.02 -10.23
N LEU A 43 5.00 11.10 -10.35
CA LEU A 43 5.90 10.92 -9.21
C LEU A 43 5.64 11.97 -8.12
N GLU A 44 5.57 13.26 -8.49
CA GLU A 44 5.27 14.34 -7.54
C GLU A 44 3.89 14.16 -6.89
N ALA A 45 2.90 13.69 -7.64
CA ALA A 45 1.57 13.41 -7.11
C ALA A 45 1.56 12.24 -6.12
N LEU A 46 2.40 11.22 -6.34
CA LEU A 46 2.56 10.08 -5.43
C LEU A 46 3.33 10.48 -4.16
N ASP A 47 4.40 11.26 -4.29
CA ASP A 47 5.18 11.79 -3.17
C ASP A 47 4.35 12.75 -2.30
N GLY A 48 3.37 13.42 -2.90
CA GLY A 48 2.40 14.27 -2.20
C GLY A 48 1.36 13.50 -1.37
N VAL A 49 1.29 12.16 -1.47
CA VAL A 49 0.33 11.36 -0.69
C VAL A 49 0.79 11.26 0.76
N THR A 50 -0.04 11.74 1.68
CA THR A 50 0.20 11.56 3.11
C THR A 50 0.08 10.08 3.50
N PRO A 51 1.12 9.48 4.09
CA PRO A 51 1.06 8.08 4.51
C PRO A 51 0.02 7.90 5.62
N PRO A 52 -0.75 6.79 5.60
CA PRO A 52 -1.73 6.52 6.64
C PRO A 52 -1.05 6.20 7.97
N ILE A 53 -1.75 6.49 9.07
CA ILE A 53 -1.28 6.15 10.41
C ILE A 53 -1.28 4.62 10.57
N ARG A 54 -0.12 4.07 10.97
CA ARG A 54 0.02 2.64 11.22
C ARG A 54 -0.59 2.28 12.59
N PRO A 55 -1.51 1.31 12.69
CA PRO A 55 -2.18 0.96 13.93
C PRO A 55 -1.31 0.04 14.82
N VAL A 56 -0.20 0.57 15.33
CA VAL A 56 0.78 -0.18 16.13
C VAL A 56 0.29 -0.53 17.54
N ASP A 57 -0.63 0.26 18.09
CA ASP A 57 -1.18 0.07 19.44
C ASP A 57 -2.33 -0.94 19.48
N LYS A 58 -2.79 -1.41 18.32
CA LYS A 58 -3.83 -2.44 18.22
C LYS A 58 -3.22 -3.85 18.40
N PRO A 59 -4.03 -4.86 18.78
CA PRO A 59 -3.55 -6.24 18.85
C PRO A 59 -2.94 -6.75 17.54
N LEU A 60 -1.94 -7.63 17.62
CA LEU A 60 -1.26 -8.18 16.44
C LEU A 60 -2.23 -8.92 15.52
N ARG A 61 -2.27 -8.56 14.24
CA ARG A 61 -2.96 -9.31 13.18
C ARG A 61 -2.09 -9.37 11.93
N ILE A 62 -1.85 -10.59 11.46
CA ILE A 62 -1.08 -10.88 10.25
C ILE A 62 -1.87 -11.89 9.41
N PRO A 63 -2.57 -11.45 8.36
CA PRO A 63 -3.14 -12.35 7.37
C PRO A 63 -2.01 -13.07 6.62
N LEU A 64 -2.04 -14.41 6.64
CA LEU A 64 -1.06 -15.20 5.92
C LEU A 64 -1.36 -15.19 4.42
N GLN A 65 -0.34 -14.89 3.63
CA GLN A 65 -0.38 -14.92 2.17
C GLN A 65 0.15 -16.26 1.67
N ASP A 66 1.30 -16.69 2.19
CA ASP A 66 1.98 -17.91 1.79
C ASP A 66 2.62 -18.61 2.99
N VAL A 67 2.83 -19.93 2.87
CA VAL A 67 3.51 -20.74 3.88
C VAL A 67 4.51 -21.66 3.19
N TYR A 68 5.77 -21.53 3.57
CA TYR A 68 6.87 -22.36 3.04
C TYR A 68 7.40 -23.33 4.10
N LYS A 69 7.90 -24.48 3.64
CA LYS A 69 8.71 -25.39 4.45
C LYS A 69 10.13 -25.39 3.91
N ILE A 70 11.06 -24.86 4.70
CA ILE A 70 12.47 -24.75 4.31
C ILE A 70 13.28 -25.74 5.14
N GLY A 71 14.02 -26.63 4.48
CA GLY A 71 14.87 -27.62 5.15
C GLY A 71 15.89 -26.95 6.08
N GLY A 72 15.98 -27.41 7.33
CA GLY A 72 16.87 -26.84 8.35
C GLY A 72 16.36 -25.59 9.08
N ILE A 73 15.29 -24.93 8.59
CA ILE A 73 14.66 -23.76 9.24
C ILE A 73 13.30 -24.13 9.83
N GLY A 74 12.52 -24.92 9.10
CA GLY A 74 11.15 -25.30 9.48
C GLY A 74 10.09 -24.57 8.66
N THR A 75 8.97 -24.22 9.30
CA THR A 75 7.82 -23.59 8.65
C THR A 75 7.95 -22.07 8.70
N VAL A 76 7.83 -21.42 7.54
CA VAL A 76 7.97 -19.96 7.39
C VAL A 76 6.68 -19.38 6.81
N PRO A 77 5.77 -18.85 7.65
CA PRO A 77 4.60 -18.12 7.20
C PRO A 77 4.98 -16.70 6.76
N VAL A 78 4.37 -16.22 5.67
CA VAL A 78 4.58 -14.88 5.13
C VAL A 78 3.26 -14.12 5.10
N GLY A 79 3.27 -12.86 5.54
CA GLY A 79 2.09 -12.00 5.55
C GLY A 79 2.44 -10.56 5.89
N ARG A 80 1.49 -9.66 5.61
CA ARG A 80 1.60 -8.25 6.01
C ARG A 80 1.08 -8.07 7.42
N VAL A 81 1.82 -7.34 8.26
CA VAL A 81 1.31 -6.89 9.56
C VAL A 81 0.27 -5.80 9.32
N GLU A 82 -0.99 -6.13 9.57
CA GLU A 82 -2.10 -5.17 9.42
C GLU A 82 -2.26 -4.31 10.68
N THR A 83 -2.04 -4.90 11.85
CA THR A 83 -2.11 -4.21 13.15
C THR A 83 -1.09 -4.78 14.13
N GLY A 84 -0.68 -3.98 15.11
CA GLY A 84 0.23 -4.40 16.18
C GLY A 84 1.69 -4.51 15.77
N ILE A 85 2.49 -5.18 16.60
CA ILE A 85 3.93 -5.38 16.41
C ILE A 85 4.26 -6.84 16.68
N LEU A 86 5.00 -7.47 15.76
CA LEU A 86 5.59 -8.81 15.96
C LEU A 86 7.07 -8.65 16.32
N LYS A 87 7.52 -9.37 17.34
CA LYS A 87 8.92 -9.44 17.77
C LYS A 87 9.37 -10.90 17.89
N PRO A 88 10.66 -11.20 17.67
CA PRO A 88 11.20 -12.53 17.96
C PRO A 88 10.89 -12.97 19.40
N GLY A 89 10.51 -14.24 19.58
CA GLY A 89 10.13 -14.80 20.87
C GLY A 89 8.71 -14.46 21.34
N ALA A 90 7.92 -13.70 20.55
CA ALA A 90 6.51 -13.50 20.84
C ALA A 90 5.75 -14.82 20.67
N ILE A 91 4.91 -15.14 21.65
CA ILE A 91 3.95 -16.24 21.56
C ILE A 91 2.79 -15.77 20.67
N VAL A 92 2.47 -16.54 19.63
CA VAL A 92 1.46 -16.18 18.63
C VAL A 92 0.44 -17.30 18.44
N THR A 93 -0.81 -16.91 18.14
CA THR A 93 -1.90 -17.84 17.85
C THR A 93 -2.35 -17.73 16.40
N PHE A 94 -2.38 -18.86 15.70
CA PHE A 94 -2.84 -19.00 14.32
C PHE A 94 -4.34 -19.34 14.28
N ALA A 95 -5.15 -18.39 13.82
CA ALA A 95 -6.56 -18.61 13.52
C ALA A 95 -6.73 -19.18 12.09
N PRO A 96 -7.84 -19.91 11.80
CA PRO A 96 -8.92 -20.27 12.73
C PRO A 96 -8.64 -21.50 13.59
N VAL A 97 -7.55 -22.23 13.34
CA VAL A 97 -7.22 -23.51 14.01
C VAL A 97 -6.97 -23.36 15.51
N GLY A 98 -6.56 -22.18 15.97
CA GLY A 98 -6.29 -21.90 17.39
C GLY A 98 -4.95 -22.45 17.89
N LEU A 99 -4.04 -22.83 16.98
CA LEU A 99 -2.70 -23.29 17.33
C LEU A 99 -1.87 -22.13 17.89
N THR A 100 -1.25 -22.32 19.06
CA THR A 100 -0.36 -21.33 19.68
C THR A 100 1.07 -21.87 19.74
N THR A 101 2.04 -21.04 19.35
CA THR A 101 3.48 -21.35 19.32
C THR A 101 4.33 -20.17 19.76
#